data_AF-A0A3L7P9X9-F1
#
_entry.id   AF-A0A3L7P9X9-F1
#
_cell.length_a   1.000
_cell.length_b   1.000
_cell.length_c   1.000
_cell.angle_alpha   90.00
_cell.angle_beta   90.00
_cell.angle_gamma   90.00
#
_symmetry.space_group_name_H-M   'P 1'
#
loop_
_entity.id
_entity.type
_entity.pdbx_description
1 polymer ?
#
loop_
_entity_poly.entity_id
_entity_poly.type
_entity_poly.pdbx_seq_one_letter_code
_entity_poly.pdbx_strand_id
1 'polypeptide(L)' 'MIIEGIVTSHNPEGLLNIAPMGPIVDETLTWFRLRPFQTSTTFRNLKGTRCGVFHVVDDVLLIAQAAINQLPPVVPIRPA' A
#
# COMPACT_ATOMS: atom_id res chain seq x y z
N MET A 1 -13.82 -6.87 -8.96
CA MET A 1 -12.54 -7.47 -9.41
C MET A 1 -11.50 -7.32 -8.31
N ILE A 2 -10.42 -8.12 -8.30
CA ILE A 2 -9.22 -7.88 -7.46
C ILE A 2 -8.08 -7.50 -8.39
N ILE A 3 -7.34 -6.44 -8.06
CA ILE A 3 -6.09 -6.07 -8.74
C ILE A 3 -4.96 -6.21 -7.73
N GLU A 4 -3.90 -6.92 -8.09
CA GLU A 4 -2.69 -7.02 -7.27
C GLU A 4 -1.77 -5.84 -7.55
N GLY A 5 -1.23 -5.24 -6.49
CA GLY A 5 -0.34 -4.08 -6.62
C GLY A 5 0.31 -3.69 -5.29
N ILE A 6 0.82 -2.47 -5.23
CA ILE A 6 1.48 -1.91 -4.04
C ILE A 6 0.60 -0.84 -3.40
N VAL A 7 0.46 -0.88 -2.08
CA VAL A 7 -0.05 0.24 -1.28
C VAL A 7 1.11 0.97 -0.64
N THR A 8 1.17 2.29 -0.86
CA THR A 8 1.94 3.20 -0.03
C THR A 8 1.02 3.90 0.96
N SER A 9 1.37 3.90 2.23
CA SER A 9 0.66 4.60 3.31
C SER A 9 1.67 5.23 4.26
N HIS A 10 1.25 6.17 5.09
CA HIS A 10 2.11 6.76 6.11
C HIS A 10 1.42 6.79 7.47
N ASN A 11 2.22 6.79 8.54
CA ASN A 11 1.75 7.05 9.89
C ASN A 11 1.55 8.58 10.10
N PRO A 12 1.01 9.03 11.25
CA PRO A 12 0.85 10.47 11.53
C PRO A 12 2.16 11.27 11.50
N GLU A 13 3.30 10.63 11.78
CA GLU A 13 4.63 11.24 11.71
C GLU A 13 5.20 11.33 10.28
N GLY A 14 4.47 10.82 9.27
CA GLY A 14 4.88 10.85 7.87
C GLY A 14 5.83 9.72 7.44
N LEU A 15 6.09 8.74 8.30
CA LEU A 15 6.91 7.58 7.96
C LEU A 15 6.18 6.66 6.97
N LEU A 16 6.80 6.44 5.81
CA LEU A 16 6.25 5.65 4.71
C LEU A 16 6.30 4.14 5.01
N ASN A 17 5.23 3.47 4.63
CA ASN A 17 5.11 2.01 4.55
C ASN A 17 4.72 1.60 3.14
N ILE A 18 5.43 0.63 2.58
CA ILE A 18 5.22 0.05 1.25
C ILE A 18 4.86 -1.43 1.44
N ALA A 19 3.70 -1.87 0.97
CA ALA A 19 3.27 -3.27 1.13
C ALA A 19 2.40 -3.73 -0.05
N PRO A 20 2.45 -5.02 -0.43
CA PRO A 20 1.55 -5.56 -1.45
C PRO A 20 0.11 -5.61 -0.93
N MET A 21 -0.86 -5.43 -1.82
CA MET A 21 -2.28 -5.58 -1.51
C MET A 21 -3.11 -5.90 -2.77
N GLY A 22 -4.13 -6.73 -2.60
CA GLY A 22 -5.19 -6.96 -3.57
C GLY A 22 -6.51 -6.31 -3.16
N PRO A 23 -6.74 -5.00 -3.40
CA PRO A 23 -8.04 -4.37 -3.16
C PRO A 23 -9.13 -4.93 -4.07
N ILE A 24 -10.37 -4.95 -3.58
CA ILE A 24 -11.53 -5.15 -4.45
C ILE A 24 -11.88 -3.82 -5.09
N VAL A 25 -12.04 -3.81 -6.41
CA VAL A 25 -12.34 -2.61 -7.21
C VAL A 25 -13.54 -2.84 -8.12
N ASP A 26 -14.16 -1.74 -8.55
CA ASP A 26 -14.98 -1.69 -9.75
C ASP A 26 -14.15 -1.62 -11.02
N GLU A 27 -14.77 -1.85 -12.17
CA GLU A 27 -14.11 -1.82 -13.48
C GLU A 27 -13.56 -0.43 -13.83
N THR A 28 -14.21 0.63 -13.34
CA THR A 28 -13.81 2.02 -13.61
C THR A 28 -12.86 2.62 -12.58
N LEU A 29 -12.41 1.84 -11.59
CA LEU A 29 -11.49 2.25 -10.52
C LEU A 29 -11.99 3.50 -9.74
N THR A 30 -13.30 3.67 -9.60
CA THR A 30 -13.90 4.78 -8.86
C THR A 30 -13.91 4.54 -7.36
N TRP A 31 -13.88 3.28 -6.91
CA TRP A 31 -13.76 2.94 -5.51
C TRP A 31 -12.88 1.72 -5.26
N PHE A 32 -12.30 1.70 -4.06
CA PHE A 32 -11.44 0.63 -3.59
C PHE A 32 -11.95 0.13 -2.24
N ARG A 33 -12.21 -1.17 -2.12
CA ARG A 33 -12.44 -1.82 -0.82
C ARG A 33 -11.17 -2.54 -0.38
N LEU A 34 -10.41 -1.85 0.46
CA LEU A 34 -9.18 -2.35 1.06
C LEU A 34 -9.50 -3.37 2.17
N ARG A 35 -8.76 -4.49 2.21
CA ARG A 35 -8.84 -5.51 3.26
C ARG A 35 -7.45 -5.86 3.81
N PRO A 36 -6.71 -4.90 4.39
CA PRO A 36 -5.42 -5.20 5.01
C PRO A 36 -5.60 -6.15 6.21
N PHE A 37 -4.56 -6.93 6.50
CA PHE A 37 -4.48 -7.67 7.77
C PHE A 37 -4.51 -6.70 8.95
N GLN A 38 -5.29 -6.99 9.98
CA GLN A 38 -5.45 -6.09 11.13
C GLN A 38 -4.13 -5.83 11.88
N THR A 39 -3.19 -6.78 11.84
CA THR A 39 -1.85 -6.67 12.43
C THR A 39 -0.86 -5.89 11.57
N SER A 40 -1.20 -5.57 10.32
CA SER A 40 -0.27 -4.91 9.39
C SER A 40 -0.08 -3.43 9.69
N THR A 41 1.10 -2.91 9.36
CA THR A 41 1.38 -1.47 9.38
C THR A 41 0.45 -0.71 8.43
N THR A 42 0.12 -1.28 7.27
CA THR A 42 -0.86 -0.71 6.33
C THR A 42 -2.23 -0.46 6.99
N PHE A 43 -2.76 -1.41 7.76
CA PHE A 43 -4.03 -1.22 8.46
C PHE A 43 -3.95 -0.10 9.50
N ARG A 44 -2.90 -0.08 10.32
CA ARG A 44 -2.69 0.96 11.34
C ARG A 44 -2.60 2.35 10.70
N ASN A 45 -1.81 2.48 9.63
CA ASN A 45 -1.65 3.74 8.89
C ASN A 45 -2.99 4.21 8.31
N LEU A 46 -3.68 3.35 7.55
CA LEU A 46 -4.97 3.70 6.92
C LEU A 46 -6.04 4.05 7.94
N LYS A 47 -6.06 3.40 9.12
CA LYS A 47 -6.99 3.76 10.20
C LYS A 47 -6.69 5.14 10.79
N GLY A 48 -5.41 5.47 10.97
CA GLY A 48 -4.97 6.73 11.56
C GLY A 48 -5.08 7.92 10.62
N THR A 49 -4.60 7.79 9.38
CA THR A 49 -4.47 8.93 8.45
C THR A 49 -5.56 9.00 7.41
N ARG A 50 -6.26 7.89 7.13
CA ARG A 50 -7.21 7.77 6.00
C ARG A 50 -6.57 8.09 4.63
N CYS A 51 -5.25 8.04 4.55
CA CYS A 51 -4.47 8.36 3.36
C CYS A 51 -3.68 7.15 2.87
N GLY A 52 -3.70 6.94 1.56
CA GLY A 52 -2.89 5.93 0.89
C GLY A 52 -3.00 6.05 -0.62
N VAL A 53 -2.01 5.52 -1.32
CA VAL A 53 -2.00 5.42 -2.79
C VAL A 53 -1.85 3.95 -3.15
N PHE A 54 -2.72 3.49 -4.06
CA PHE A 54 -2.62 2.17 -4.66
C PHE A 54 -1.94 2.30 -6.03
N HIS A 55 -0.86 1.57 -6.21
CA HIS A 55 -0.05 1.57 -7.42
C HIS A 55 -0.30 0.28 -8.19
N VAL A 56 -0.75 0.42 -9.43
CA VAL A 56 -0.73 -0.67 -10.42
C VAL A 56 0.69 -0.73 -10.97
N VAL A 57 1.34 -1.88 -10.80
CA VAL A 57 2.72 -2.10 -11.21
C VAL A 57 2.83 -3.42 -11.97
N ASP A 58 3.75 -3.48 -12.92
CA ASP A 58 4.13 -4.70 -13.65
C ASP A 58 5.44 -5.32 -13.11
N ASP A 59 6.12 -4.63 -12.19
CA ASP A 59 7.31 -5.14 -11.50
C ASP A 59 6.93 -6.18 -10.42
N VAL A 60 6.96 -7.45 -10.82
CA VAL A 60 6.68 -8.58 -9.92
C VAL A 60 7.76 -8.74 -8.85
N LEU A 61 9.02 -8.35 -9.12
CA LEU A 61 10.10 -8.43 -8.14
C LEU A 61 9.84 -7.47 -6.98
N LEU A 62 9.36 -6.25 -7.26
CA LEU A 62 8.95 -5.29 -6.24
C LEU A 62 7.87 -5.87 -5.31
N ILE A 63 6.85 -6.51 -5.87
CA ILE A 63 5.78 -7.16 -5.10
C ILE A 63 6.36 -8.27 -4.21
N ALA A 64 7.22 -9.13 -4.78
CA ALA A 64 7.85 -10.23 -4.05
C ALA A 64 8.71 -9.73 -2.88
N GLN A 65 9.57 -8.74 -3.12
CA GLN A 65 10.43 -8.13 -2.10
C GLN A 65 9.61 -7.45 -0.99
N ALA A 66 8.55 -6.73 -1.36
CA ALA A 66 7.65 -6.10 -0.41
C ALA A 66 6.90 -7.13 0.47
N ALA A 67 6.51 -8.27 -0.10
CA ALA A 67 5.83 -9.34 0.62
C ALA A 67 6.71 -10.00 1.70
N ILE A 68 8.02 -10.06 1.48
CA ILE A 68 9.00 -10.69 2.39
C ILE A 68 9.90 -9.70 3.13
N ASN A 69 9.53 -8.41 3.13
CA ASN A 69 10.24 -7.34 3.84
C ASN A 69 11.73 -7.20 3.42
N GLN A 70 12.01 -7.25 2.12
CA GLN A 70 13.33 -7.10 1.51
C GLN A 70 13.45 -5.84 0.63
N LEU A 71 12.62 -4.83 0.87
CA LEU A 71 12.74 -3.55 0.18
C LEU A 71 13.98 -2.77 0.67
N PRO A 72 14.59 -1.94 -0.20
CA PRO A 72 15.64 -1.04 0.23
C PRO A 72 15.13 -0.07 1.31
N PRO A 73 16.03 0.52 2.13
CA PRO A 73 15.67 1.49 3.13
C PRO A 73 14.85 2.64 2.55
N VAL A 74 13.74 2.94 3.20
CA VAL A 74 12.82 3.98 2.75
C VAL A 74 13.40 5.36 3.07
N VAL A 75 13.47 6.23 2.05
CA VAL A 75 13.88 7.64 2.20
C VAL A 75 12.67 8.52 2.59
N PRO A 76 12.90 9.66 3.27
CA PRO A 76 11.82 10.60 3.56
C PRO A 76 11.14 11.08 2.27
N ILE A 77 9.82 10.94 2.21
CA ILE A 77 9.01 11.41 1.07
C ILE A 77 8.20 12.64 1.49
N ARG A 78 7.90 13.50 0.51
CA ARG A 78 6.97 14.62 0.67
C ARG A 78 5.62 14.23 0.05
N PRO A 79 4.48 14.74 0.56
CA PRO A 79 3.22 14.62 -0.16
C PRO A 79 3.37 15.14 -1.60
N ALA A 80 2.70 14.49 -2.53
CA ALA A 80 2.59 14.97 -3.91
C ALA A 80 1.69 16.22 -3.98
#